data_AF-A0A7I8ENU4-F1
#
_entry.id   AF-A0A7I8ENU4-F1
#
_cell.length_a   1.000
_cell.length_b   1.000
_cell.length_c   1.000
_cell.angle_alpha   90.00
_cell.angle_beta   90.00
_cell.angle_gamma   90.00
#
_symmetry.space_group_name_H-M   'P 1'
#
loop_
_entity.id
_entity.type
_entity.pdbx_description
1 polymer ?
#
loop_
_entity_poly.entity_id
_entity_poly.type
_entity_poly.pdbx_seq_one_letter_code
_entity_poly.pdbx_strand_id
1 'polypeptide(L)'
;MMGHYARVVPTIDFQGSVDPVVWPVNGDQVIQQWMETDHDASGGTYNANFLAPATTTHGQVAGGHSYTTYTWNNNSGQEIEEYWVVNGMGHAWSGGSGLWGDPQGPSTNLAMYNFFMRFSN
;
A
#
# COMPACT_ATOMS: atom_id res chain seq x y z
N MET A 1 3.13 25.34 7.10
CA MET A 1 2.51 25.42 5.76
C MET A 1 3.51 24.83 4.77
N MET A 2 3.05 23.90 3.94
CA MET A 2 3.89 23.28 2.91
C MET A 2 4.32 24.31 1.85
N GLY A 3 5.48 24.08 1.22
CA GLY A 3 6.06 25.00 0.24
C GLY A 3 5.38 24.96 -1.13
N HIS A 4 5.82 25.80 -2.07
CA HIS A 4 5.21 25.92 -3.40
C HIS A 4 5.32 24.67 -4.30
N TYR A 5 6.15 23.69 -3.92
CA TYR A 5 6.28 22.40 -4.62
C TYR A 5 5.47 21.27 -3.98
N ALA A 6 4.69 21.57 -2.94
CA ALA A 6 3.87 20.57 -2.28
C ALA A 6 2.81 20.04 -3.23
N ARG A 7 2.71 18.71 -3.27
CA ARG A 7 1.71 17.98 -4.03
C ARG A 7 1.46 16.66 -3.31
N VAL A 8 0.24 16.16 -3.45
CA VAL A 8 -0.12 14.79 -3.08
C VAL A 8 0.73 13.83 -3.92
N VAL A 9 1.25 12.79 -3.28
CA VAL A 9 2.06 11.74 -3.91
C VAL A 9 1.40 10.40 -3.59
N PRO A 10 0.54 9.91 -4.51
CA PRO A 10 -0.10 8.61 -4.31
C PRO A 10 0.94 7.53 -4.00
N THR A 11 0.68 6.77 -2.94
CA THR A 11 1.63 5.80 -2.38
C THR A 11 1.02 4.40 -2.35
N ILE A 12 1.88 3.40 -2.64
CA ILE A 12 1.57 1.98 -2.51
C ILE A 12 2.65 1.29 -1.68
N ASP A 13 2.24 0.44 -0.73
CA ASP A 13 3.15 -0.36 0.11
C ASP A 13 2.73 -1.84 0.20
N PHE A 14 3.72 -2.72 0.44
CA PHE A 14 3.53 -4.15 0.55
C PHE A 14 4.29 -4.69 1.76
N GLN A 15 3.57 -5.39 2.65
CA GLN A 15 4.13 -5.93 3.87
C GLN A 15 3.78 -7.40 4.06
N GLY A 16 4.77 -8.23 4.37
CA GLY A 16 4.55 -9.58 4.87
C GLY A 16 4.10 -9.56 6.32
N SER A 17 3.01 -10.24 6.66
CA SER A 17 2.42 -10.18 8.00
C SER A 17 3.25 -10.87 9.09
N VAL A 18 4.27 -11.64 8.71
CA VAL A 18 5.19 -12.34 9.63
C VAL A 18 6.66 -12.05 9.28
N ASP A 19 6.93 -10.91 8.65
CA ASP A 19 8.29 -10.47 8.33
C ASP A 19 9.12 -10.25 9.63
N PRO A 20 10.20 -11.04 9.83
CA PRO A 20 11.03 -10.92 11.03
C PRO A 20 12.15 -9.89 10.90
N VAL A 21 12.40 -9.37 9.70
CA VAL A 21 13.48 -8.42 9.38
C VAL A 21 12.94 -7.00 9.46
N VAL A 22 11.83 -6.74 8.76
CA VAL A 22 11.10 -5.49 8.79
C VAL A 22 9.71 -5.78 9.34
N TRP A 23 9.57 -5.59 10.66
CA TRP A 23 8.36 -5.92 11.39
C TRP A 23 7.12 -5.28 10.76
N PRO A 24 5.95 -5.96 10.74
CA PRO A 24 4.74 -5.47 10.08
C PRO A 24 4.30 -4.05 10.45
N VAL A 25 4.58 -3.62 11.69
CA VAL A 25 4.32 -2.26 12.16
C VAL A 25 5.00 -1.17 11.31
N ASN A 26 6.11 -1.50 10.63
CA ASN A 26 6.79 -0.55 9.76
C ASN A 26 5.95 -0.23 8.52
N GLY A 27 5.28 -1.22 7.90
CA GLY A 27 4.36 -0.97 6.78
C GLY A 27 3.20 -0.06 7.20
N ASP A 28 2.61 -0.35 8.37
CA ASP A 28 1.56 0.51 8.95
C ASP A 28 2.05 1.95 9.16
N GLN A 29 3.29 2.13 9.63
CA GLN A 29 3.89 3.44 9.88
C GLN A 29 4.27 4.17 8.58
N VAL A 30 4.73 3.47 7.55
CA VAL A 30 5.01 4.05 6.23
C VAL A 30 3.73 4.64 5.64
N ILE A 31 2.64 3.87 5.66
CA ILE A 31 1.33 4.36 5.19
C ILE A 31 0.86 5.54 6.03
N GLN A 32 0.89 5.46 7.36
CA GLN A 32 0.50 6.59 8.22
C GLN A 32 1.34 7.85 7.97
N GLN A 33 2.64 7.70 7.73
CA GLN A 33 3.52 8.83 7.43
C GLN A 33 3.15 9.50 6.10
N TRP A 34 2.88 8.71 5.05
CA TRP A 34 2.46 9.24 3.76
C TRP A 34 1.06 9.87 3.82
N MET A 35 0.14 9.28 4.57
CA MET A 35 -1.19 9.85 4.81
C MET A 35 -1.12 11.28 5.37
N GLU A 36 -0.30 11.50 6.40
CA GLU A 36 -0.15 12.82 7.01
C GLU A 36 0.56 13.80 6.06
N THR A 37 1.56 13.31 5.32
CA THR A 37 2.28 14.11 4.33
C THR A 37 1.32 14.58 3.22
N ASP A 38 0.49 13.68 2.71
CA ASP A 38 -0.49 13.96 1.66
C ASP A 38 -1.66 14.77 2.19
N HIS A 39 -2.07 14.60 3.45
CA HIS A 39 -3.05 15.46 4.11
C HIS A 39 -2.60 16.92 4.06
N ASP A 40 -1.38 17.19 4.53
CA ASP A 40 -0.78 18.52 4.54
C ASP A 40 -0.58 19.10 3.13
N ALA A 41 -0.24 18.26 2.15
CA ALA A 41 -0.03 18.67 0.76
C ALA A 41 -1.33 18.86 -0.03
N SER A 42 -2.44 18.25 0.40
CA SER A 42 -3.71 18.21 -0.33
C SER A 42 -4.51 19.53 -0.33
N GLY A 43 -4.16 20.48 0.54
CA GLY A 43 -4.97 21.69 0.75
C GLY A 43 -6.37 21.40 1.29
N GLY A 44 -6.54 20.33 2.07
CA GLY A 44 -7.81 19.91 2.68
C GLY A 44 -8.68 19.00 1.80
N THR A 45 -8.13 18.49 0.69
CA THR A 45 -8.85 17.55 -0.20
C THR A 45 -8.67 16.08 0.18
N TYR A 46 -7.72 15.78 1.06
CA TYR A 46 -7.48 14.46 1.63
C TYR A 46 -7.50 14.53 3.16
N ASN A 47 -8.15 13.58 3.83
CA ASN A 47 -8.21 13.51 5.29
C ASN A 47 -7.60 12.19 5.75
N ALA A 48 -6.46 12.28 6.46
CA ALA A 48 -5.76 11.11 6.97
C ALA A 48 -6.60 10.40 8.05
N ASN A 49 -6.92 9.12 7.83
CA ASN A 49 -7.50 8.26 8.85
C ASN A 49 -7.19 6.79 8.55
N PHE A 50 -6.06 6.32 9.07
CA PHE A 50 -5.60 4.93 8.87
C PHE A 50 -6.63 3.88 9.28
N LEU A 51 -7.42 4.13 10.33
CA LEU A 51 -8.41 3.17 10.84
C LEU A 51 -9.70 3.12 10.01
N ALA A 52 -9.86 3.99 9.02
CA ALA A 52 -11.05 4.08 8.18
C ALA A 52 -10.71 4.01 6.68
N PRO A 53 -10.26 2.84 6.18
CA PRO A 53 -10.05 2.63 4.74
C PRO A 53 -11.36 2.85 3.97
N ALA A 54 -11.23 3.44 2.79
CA ALA A 54 -12.34 3.60 1.85
C ALA A 54 -12.79 2.23 1.29
N THR A 55 -11.85 1.30 1.09
CA THR A 55 -12.16 -0.08 0.73
C THR A 55 -11.16 -1.03 1.36
N THR A 56 -11.68 -2.14 1.88
CA THR A 56 -10.90 -3.31 2.34
C THR A 56 -11.29 -4.50 1.47
N THR A 57 -10.33 -5.08 0.75
CA THR A 57 -10.56 -6.27 -0.10
C THR A 57 -9.69 -7.42 0.37
N HIS A 58 -10.32 -8.58 0.59
CA HIS A 58 -9.63 -9.82 0.90
C HIS A 58 -9.44 -10.66 -0.36
N GLY A 59 -8.21 -11.15 -0.57
CA GLY A 59 -7.83 -11.99 -1.70
C GLY A 59 -7.09 -13.25 -1.27
N GLN A 60 -6.96 -14.18 -2.22
CA GLN A 60 -6.29 -15.46 -2.03
C GLN A 60 -5.63 -15.87 -3.34
N VAL A 61 -4.33 -16.13 -3.31
CA VAL A 61 -3.65 -16.81 -4.41
C VAL A 61 -4.03 -18.29 -4.37
N ALA A 62 -4.42 -18.87 -5.50
CA ALA A 62 -4.79 -20.28 -5.56
C ALA A 62 -3.63 -21.18 -5.08
N GLY A 63 -3.82 -21.87 -3.94
CA GLY A 63 -2.79 -22.70 -3.32
C GLY A 63 -1.62 -21.93 -2.68
N GLY A 64 -1.74 -20.61 -2.49
CA GLY A 64 -0.70 -19.76 -1.91
C GLY A 64 -1.19 -18.93 -0.72
N HIS A 65 -0.65 -17.73 -0.56
CA HIS A 65 -0.99 -16.81 0.52
C HIS A 65 -2.34 -16.13 0.30
N SER A 66 -3.06 -15.88 1.40
CA SER A 66 -4.12 -14.86 1.42
C SER A 66 -3.49 -13.48 1.58
N TYR A 67 -4.22 -12.45 1.19
CA TYR A 67 -3.80 -11.08 1.36
C TYR A 67 -4.99 -10.17 1.61
N THR A 68 -4.75 -9.05 2.28
CA THR A 68 -5.73 -7.98 2.44
C THR A 68 -5.16 -6.72 1.81
N THR A 69 -6.01 -6.01 1.07
CA THR A 69 -5.68 -4.70 0.50
C THR A 69 -6.56 -3.65 1.16
N TYR A 70 -5.96 -2.53 1.49
CA TYR A 70 -6.61 -1.36 2.05
C TYR A 70 -6.36 -0.19 1.12
N THR A 71 -7.39 0.61 0.86
CA THR A 71 -7.27 1.81 0.02
C THR A 71 -7.92 2.99 0.71
N TRP A 72 -7.34 4.17 0.53
CA TRP A 72 -7.89 5.43 1.03
C TRP A 72 -7.95 6.45 -0.10
N ASN A 73 -9.06 7.17 -0.16
CA ASN A 73 -9.36 8.07 -1.26
C ASN A 73 -9.47 9.52 -0.78
N ASN A 74 -9.22 10.46 -1.67
CA ASN A 74 -9.52 11.87 -1.46
C ASN A 74 -11.05 12.14 -1.52
N ASN A 75 -11.44 13.37 -1.27
CA ASN A 75 -12.85 13.80 -1.25
C ASN A 75 -13.57 13.64 -2.60
N SER A 76 -12.83 13.52 -3.72
CA SER A 76 -13.39 13.22 -5.05
C SER A 76 -13.48 11.72 -5.37
N GLY A 77 -13.09 10.86 -4.44
CA GLY A 77 -13.10 9.41 -4.62
C GLY A 77 -11.89 8.85 -5.38
N GLN A 78 -10.87 9.67 -5.63
CA GLN A 78 -9.60 9.21 -6.20
C GLN A 78 -8.74 8.58 -5.12
N GLU A 79 -8.27 7.35 -5.34
CA GLU A 79 -7.33 6.66 -4.46
C GLU A 79 -6.02 7.45 -4.30
N ILE A 80 -5.51 7.53 -3.08
CA ILE A 80 -4.25 8.18 -2.72
C ILE A 80 -3.30 7.18 -2.07
N GLU A 81 -3.81 6.29 -1.22
CA GLU A 81 -3.02 5.29 -0.51
C GLU A 81 -3.52 3.89 -0.85
N GLU A 82 -2.60 2.96 -1.09
CA GLU A 82 -2.89 1.54 -1.24
C GLU A 82 -1.90 0.70 -0.41
N TYR A 83 -2.42 -0.17 0.44
CA TYR A 83 -1.60 -1.01 1.33
C TYR A 83 -1.97 -2.48 1.21
N TRP A 84 -0.97 -3.30 0.91
CA TRP A 84 -1.12 -4.74 0.77
C TRP A 84 -0.45 -5.46 1.93
N VAL A 85 -1.23 -6.20 2.70
CA VAL A 85 -0.74 -7.12 3.73
C VAL A 85 -0.86 -8.55 3.22
N VAL A 86 0.27 -9.22 3.02
CA VAL A 86 0.32 -10.62 2.59
C VAL A 86 0.42 -11.52 3.82
N ASN A 87 -0.65 -12.27 4.09
CA ASN A 87 -0.79 -13.07 5.30
C ASN A 87 0.16 -14.27 5.27
N GLY A 88 0.97 -14.43 6.31
CA GLY A 88 1.90 -15.56 6.44
C GLY A 88 3.20 -15.41 5.65
N MET A 89 3.36 -14.31 4.89
CA MET A 89 4.61 -14.02 4.20
C MET A 89 5.63 -13.37 5.13
N GLY A 90 6.89 -13.83 5.05
CA GLY A 90 8.04 -13.25 5.75
C GLY A 90 8.74 -12.15 4.94
N HIS A 91 10.05 -11.98 5.14
CA HIS A 91 10.86 -11.02 4.39
C HIS A 91 11.17 -11.52 2.98
N ALA A 92 10.24 -11.33 2.04
CA ALA A 92 10.36 -11.80 0.67
C ALA A 92 9.56 -10.94 -0.32
N TRP A 93 9.95 -11.01 -1.59
CA TRP A 93 9.23 -10.38 -2.69
C TRP A 93 8.02 -11.23 -3.09
N SER A 94 6.81 -10.77 -2.72
CA SER A 94 5.55 -11.46 -3.02
C SER A 94 5.31 -11.64 -4.52
N GLY A 95 4.95 -12.86 -4.93
CA GLY A 95 4.77 -13.26 -6.33
C GLY A 95 6.08 -13.32 -7.13
N GLY A 96 7.22 -13.16 -6.45
CA GLY A 96 8.56 -13.26 -7.04
C GLY A 96 9.07 -14.69 -7.15
N SER A 97 10.26 -14.84 -7.74
CA SER A 97 10.97 -16.11 -7.82
C SER A 97 12.42 -15.98 -7.36
N GLY A 98 13.10 -17.09 -7.14
CA GLY A 98 14.49 -17.12 -6.66
C GLY A 98 14.60 -17.05 -5.15
N LEU A 99 15.82 -16.77 -4.65
CA LEU A 99 16.16 -16.87 -3.22
C LEU A 99 15.40 -15.88 -2.33
N TRP A 100 14.99 -14.73 -2.88
CA TRP A 100 14.33 -13.66 -2.16
C TRP A 100 12.87 -13.46 -2.60
N GLY A 101 12.36 -14.34 -3.45
CA GLY A 101 10.98 -14.29 -3.94
C GLY A 101 10.11 -15.29 -3.21
N ASP A 102 8.86 -14.93 -2.98
CA ASP A 102 7.83 -15.84 -2.51
C ASP A 102 6.77 -16.05 -3.62
N PRO A 103 6.86 -17.14 -4.41
CA PRO A 103 5.93 -17.39 -5.50
C PRO A 103 4.51 -17.72 -5.03
N GLN A 104 4.29 -17.94 -3.73
CA GLN A 104 2.96 -18.19 -3.17
C GLN A 104 2.19 -16.89 -2.93
N GLY A 105 2.86 -15.74 -2.93
CA GLY A 105 2.25 -14.42 -2.72
C GLY A 105 1.60 -13.84 -3.98
N PRO A 106 0.69 -12.85 -3.84
CA PRO A 106 0.16 -12.11 -4.97
C PRO A 106 1.27 -11.39 -5.75
N SER A 107 1.06 -11.14 -7.05
CA SER A 107 2.04 -10.43 -7.87
C SER A 107 2.10 -8.94 -7.52
N THR A 108 3.08 -8.54 -6.72
CA THR A 108 3.30 -7.12 -6.35
C THR A 108 3.76 -6.31 -7.54
N ASN A 109 4.48 -6.91 -8.48
CA ASN A 109 4.86 -6.26 -9.74
C ASN A 109 3.63 -5.81 -10.53
N LEU A 110 2.62 -6.68 -10.65
CA LEU A 110 1.38 -6.34 -11.35
C LEU A 110 0.57 -5.31 -10.57
N ALA A 111 0.50 -5.42 -9.24
CA ALA A 111 -0.16 -4.44 -8.40
C ALA A 111 0.48 -3.04 -8.53
N MET A 112 1.80 -2.93 -8.42
CA MET A 112 2.53 -1.68 -8.64
C MET A 112 2.33 -1.14 -10.06
N TYR A 113 2.40 -1.99 -11.08
CA TYR A 113 2.15 -1.57 -12.46
C TYR A 113 0.76 -0.96 -12.60
N ASN A 114 -0.28 -1.65 -12.11
CA ASN A 114 -1.66 -1.15 -12.16
C ASN A 114 -1.84 0.14 -11.34
N PHE A 115 -1.19 0.23 -10.18
CA PHE A 115 -1.16 1.44 -9.37
C PHE A 115 -0.56 2.60 -10.15
N PHE A 116 0.68 2.49 -10.65
CA PHE A 116 1.32 3.57 -11.40
C PHE A 116 0.55 3.95 -12.66
N MET A 117 -0.08 2.99 -13.35
CA MET A 117 -0.91 3.26 -14.53
C MET A 117 -2.18 4.07 -14.20
N ARG A 118 -2.70 4.03 -12.97
CA ARG A 118 -3.80 4.89 -12.53
C ARG A 118 -3.38 6.34 -12.28
N PHE A 119 -2.08 6.59 -12.11
CA PHE A 119 -1.51 7.92 -11.82
C PHE A 119 -0.57 8.45 -12.91
N SER A 120 -0.37 7.69 -13.99
CA SER A 120 0.30 8.15 -15.20
C SER A 120 -0.67 8.95 -16.04
N ASN A 121 -0.36 10.24 -16.27
CA ASN A 121 -1.08 11.10 -17.21
C ASN A 121 -0.96 10.60 -18.66
#